data_AF-A0A962T4M8-F1
#
_entry.id   AF-A0A962T4M8-F1
#
_cell.length_a   1.000
_cell.length_b   1.000
_cell.length_c   1.000
_cell.angle_alpha   90.00
_cell.angle_beta   90.00
_cell.angle_gamma   90.00
#
_symmetry.space_group_name_H-M   'P 1'
#
loop_
_entity.id
_entity.type
_entity.pdbx_description
1 polymer ?
#
loop_
_entity_poly.entity_id
_entity_poly.type
_entity_poly.pdbx_seq_one_letter_code
_entity_poly.pdbx_strand_id
1 'polypeptide(L)'
;MRPVVALAWMLLLPVMALASTGFDALLDEAELQFDPPAGYRELPPGRTEVFDYEKAVRSPGDELEIRLAVRPLKRLRIDYDDPHGAVPDPNHIFPLVFESLASRLAGGRHAPSNAYPPDMASELFNADWAAAAVFDTIAEFDTEYRQGLLVAIHRNRVADAYAVLLFDDYHAVKPALDRAMKTLVFRPADQPGND
;
A
#
# COMPACT_ATOMS: atom_id res chain seq x y z
N MET A 1 36.42 18.96 -57.95
CA MET A 1 35.59 17.89 -57.34
C MET A 1 35.82 17.96 -55.83
N ARG A 2 34.83 18.36 -55.04
CA ARG A 2 34.92 18.47 -53.57
C ARG A 2 34.11 17.33 -52.94
N PRO A 3 34.62 16.59 -51.94
CA PRO A 3 33.83 15.56 -51.27
C PRO A 3 32.88 16.20 -50.26
N VAL A 4 31.63 15.73 -50.25
CA VAL A 4 30.62 16.10 -49.25
C VAL A 4 30.87 15.25 -48.01
N VAL A 5 31.10 15.91 -46.87
CA VAL A 5 31.18 15.29 -45.55
C VAL A 5 29.77 14.94 -45.09
N ALA A 6 29.49 13.66 -44.91
CA ALA A 6 28.24 13.18 -44.32
C ALA A 6 28.34 13.29 -42.79
N LEU A 7 27.60 14.23 -42.21
CA LEU A 7 27.44 14.38 -40.76
C LEU A 7 26.35 13.41 -40.28
N ALA A 8 26.74 12.35 -39.56
CA ALA A 8 25.81 11.43 -38.93
C ALA A 8 25.22 12.09 -37.67
N TRP A 9 23.94 12.44 -37.73
CA TRP A 9 23.17 12.90 -36.57
C TRP A 9 22.71 11.68 -35.77
N MET A 10 23.28 11.50 -34.58
CA MET A 10 22.85 10.49 -33.61
C MET A 10 21.65 11.06 -32.85
N LEU A 11 20.44 10.69 -33.27
CA LEU A 11 19.18 11.04 -32.61
C LEU A 11 19.12 10.36 -31.23
N LEU A 12 19.33 11.14 -30.17
CA LEU A 12 18.85 10.83 -28.83
C LEU A 12 17.32 10.85 -28.87
N LEU A 13 16.71 9.67 -28.93
CA LEU A 13 15.27 9.55 -28.72
C LEU A 13 14.98 9.81 -27.23
N PRO A 14 14.07 10.74 -26.89
CA PRO A 14 13.57 10.85 -25.54
C PRO A 14 12.81 9.56 -25.21
N VAL A 15 13.13 8.93 -24.08
CA VAL A 15 12.31 7.87 -23.50
C VAL A 15 10.97 8.53 -23.14
N MET A 16 9.96 8.37 -23.99
CA MET A 16 8.59 8.68 -23.61
C MET A 16 8.23 7.72 -22.47
N ALA A 17 8.08 8.26 -21.26
CA ALA A 17 7.41 7.54 -20.18
C ALA A 17 6.00 7.21 -20.67
N LEU A 18 5.71 5.93 -20.91
CA LEU A 18 4.34 5.48 -21.10
C LEU A 18 3.54 5.87 -19.86
N ALA A 19 2.36 6.45 -20.06
CA ALA A 19 1.44 6.68 -18.96
C ALA A 19 1.13 5.34 -18.27
N SER A 20 1.46 5.23 -16.98
CA SER A 20 1.15 4.06 -16.17
C SER A 20 -0.37 3.84 -16.17
N THR A 21 -0.81 2.59 -16.35
CA THR A 21 -2.23 2.22 -16.25
C THR A 21 -2.34 1.10 -15.21
N GLY A 22 -3.36 1.15 -14.34
CA GLY A 22 -3.55 0.14 -13.29
C GLY A 22 -2.83 0.47 -11.97
N PHE A 23 -2.21 -0.53 -11.34
CA PHE A 23 -1.61 -0.39 -10.01
C PHE A 23 -0.46 0.62 -9.95
N ASP A 24 0.38 0.69 -10.99
CA ASP A 24 1.51 1.64 -11.02
C ASP A 24 1.03 3.10 -11.01
N ALA A 25 -0.07 3.40 -11.68
CA ALA A 25 -0.68 4.73 -11.64
C ALA A 25 -1.23 5.08 -10.24
N LEU A 26 -1.78 4.08 -9.54
CA LEU A 26 -2.21 4.25 -8.15
C LEU A 26 -1.02 4.54 -7.23
N LEU A 27 0.10 3.83 -7.42
CA LEU A 27 1.32 4.07 -6.66
C LEU A 27 1.87 5.47 -6.93
N ASP A 28 1.87 5.92 -8.19
CA ASP A 28 2.31 7.27 -8.55
C ASP A 28 1.44 8.35 -7.91
N GLU A 29 0.11 8.22 -7.98
CA GLU A 29 -0.81 9.19 -7.38
C GLU A 29 -0.74 9.23 -5.85
N ALA A 30 -0.46 8.09 -5.22
CA ALA A 30 -0.32 7.93 -3.78
C ALA A 30 1.11 8.17 -3.28
N GLU A 31 2.07 8.51 -4.15
CA GLU A 31 3.49 8.66 -3.80
C GLU A 31 4.07 7.42 -3.10
N LEU A 32 3.64 6.22 -3.51
CA LEU A 32 4.07 4.95 -2.94
C LEU A 32 5.17 4.30 -3.78
N GLN A 33 5.99 3.51 -3.11
CA GLN A 33 6.93 2.57 -3.69
C GLN A 33 6.53 1.15 -3.29
N PHE A 34 6.41 0.28 -4.29
CA PHE A 34 6.17 -1.14 -4.11
C PHE A 34 7.45 -1.92 -4.42
N ASP A 35 7.98 -2.63 -3.43
CA ASP A 35 9.21 -3.42 -3.54
C ASP A 35 9.00 -4.79 -2.86
N PRO A 36 8.40 -5.76 -3.55
CA PRO A 36 8.14 -7.08 -2.96
C PRO A 36 9.45 -7.84 -2.73
N PRO A 37 9.54 -8.71 -1.70
CA PRO A 37 10.75 -9.46 -1.45
C PRO A 37 11.11 -10.36 -2.64
N ALA A 38 12.41 -10.55 -2.88
CA ALA A 38 12.89 -11.35 -4.00
C ALA A 38 12.29 -12.76 -4.02
N GLY A 39 11.89 -13.21 -5.21
CA GLY A 39 11.30 -14.53 -5.43
C GLY A 39 9.80 -14.62 -5.20
N TYR A 40 9.14 -13.56 -4.72
CA TYR A 40 7.69 -13.55 -4.61
C TYR A 40 7.05 -13.55 -5.99
N ARG A 41 5.99 -14.35 -6.15
CA ARG A 41 5.20 -14.42 -7.39
C ARG A 41 3.99 -13.50 -7.30
N GLU A 42 3.68 -12.81 -8.38
CA GLU A 42 2.45 -12.00 -8.45
C GLU A 42 1.21 -12.90 -8.57
N LEU A 43 0.13 -12.44 -7.95
CA LEU A 43 -1.21 -13.00 -8.06
C LEU A 43 -2.15 -11.97 -8.71
N PRO A 44 -3.25 -12.42 -9.34
CA PRO A 44 -4.27 -11.50 -9.83
C PRO A 44 -4.82 -10.58 -8.72
N PRO A 45 -5.22 -9.34 -9.05
CA PRO A 45 -6.01 -8.52 -8.14
C PRO A 45 -7.34 -9.21 -7.82
N GLY A 46 -7.95 -8.86 -6.69
CA GLY A 46 -9.13 -9.56 -6.21
C GLY A 46 -10.03 -8.73 -5.33
N ARG A 47 -11.20 -9.30 -5.09
CA ARG A 47 -12.31 -8.70 -4.36
C ARG A 47 -12.94 -9.77 -3.48
N THR A 48 -13.05 -9.46 -2.20
CA THR A 48 -13.74 -10.30 -1.20
C THR A 48 -14.95 -9.53 -0.67
N GLU A 49 -15.76 -10.13 0.20
CA GLU A 49 -16.89 -9.42 0.83
C GLU A 49 -16.43 -8.29 1.77
N VAL A 50 -15.19 -8.36 2.24
CA VAL A 50 -14.66 -7.45 3.27
C VAL A 50 -13.51 -6.58 2.81
N PHE A 51 -12.80 -6.95 1.74
CA PHE A 51 -11.59 -6.29 1.28
C PHE A 51 -11.36 -6.43 -0.23
N ASP A 52 -11.20 -5.29 -0.89
CA ASP A 52 -10.83 -5.18 -2.30
C ASP A 52 -9.36 -4.77 -2.41
N TYR A 53 -8.58 -5.47 -3.23
CA TYR A 53 -7.14 -5.23 -3.36
C TYR A 53 -6.68 -5.17 -4.82
N GLU A 54 -5.76 -4.24 -5.11
CA GLU A 54 -5.27 -3.98 -6.46
C GLU A 54 -4.01 -4.77 -6.82
N LYS A 55 -3.32 -5.35 -5.82
CA LYS A 55 -2.12 -6.16 -6.03
C LYS A 55 -2.03 -7.25 -4.98
N ALA A 56 -1.55 -8.42 -5.38
CA ALA A 56 -1.20 -9.48 -4.44
C ALA A 56 0.09 -10.17 -4.87
N VAL A 57 0.88 -10.62 -3.89
CA VAL A 57 2.10 -11.40 -4.10
C VAL A 57 2.20 -12.52 -3.08
N ARG A 58 2.82 -13.65 -3.45
CA ARG A 58 2.97 -14.82 -2.58
C ARG A 58 4.42 -15.30 -2.52
N SER A 59 4.84 -15.76 -1.34
CA SER A 59 6.19 -16.30 -1.12
C SER A 59 6.42 -17.59 -1.92
N PRO A 60 7.69 -17.97 -2.21
CA PRO A 60 8.01 -19.20 -2.93
C PRO A 60 7.48 -20.50 -2.31
N GLY A 61 7.36 -20.56 -0.97
CA GLY A 61 6.85 -21.71 -0.23
C GLY A 61 5.35 -21.61 0.10
N ASP A 62 4.66 -20.61 -0.46
CA ASP A 62 3.26 -20.29 -0.20
C ASP A 62 2.93 -20.04 1.29
N GLU A 63 3.92 -19.83 2.17
CA GLU A 63 3.68 -19.59 3.61
C GLU A 63 3.20 -18.17 3.92
N LEU A 64 3.37 -17.22 2.99
CA LEU A 64 2.99 -15.84 3.14
C LEU A 64 2.38 -15.29 1.85
N GLU A 65 1.20 -14.68 1.97
CA GLU A 65 0.60 -13.85 0.93
C GLU A 65 0.47 -12.41 1.41
N ILE A 66 0.73 -11.45 0.52
CA ILE A 66 0.59 -10.03 0.79
C ILE A 66 -0.44 -9.48 -0.20
N ARG A 67 -1.53 -8.93 0.31
CA ARG A 67 -2.57 -8.23 -0.47
C ARG A 67 -2.51 -6.74 -0.19
N LEU A 68 -2.47 -5.92 -1.25
CA LEU A 68 -2.29 -4.48 -1.15
C LEU A 68 -3.51 -3.73 -1.67
N ALA A 69 -3.97 -2.78 -0.87
CA ALA A 69 -5.01 -1.83 -1.24
C ALA A 69 -4.51 -0.39 -1.09
N VAL A 70 -4.68 0.42 -2.14
CA VAL A 70 -4.23 1.82 -2.17
C VAL A 70 -5.44 2.74 -2.34
N ARG A 71 -5.54 3.77 -1.49
CA ARG A 71 -6.65 4.74 -1.48
C ARG A 71 -6.10 6.17 -1.50
N PRO A 72 -5.82 6.74 -2.69
CA PRO A 72 -5.35 8.11 -2.80
C PRO A 72 -6.42 9.10 -2.31
N LEU A 73 -6.06 10.03 -1.42
CA LEU A 73 -7.01 11.01 -0.87
C LEU A 73 -7.56 11.94 -1.95
N LYS A 74 -6.79 12.21 -3.00
CA LYS A 74 -7.23 13.00 -4.17
C LYS A 74 -8.43 12.41 -4.90
N ARG A 75 -8.69 11.10 -4.74
CA ARG A 75 -9.84 10.41 -5.34
C ARG A 75 -11.08 10.41 -4.47
N LEU A 76 -10.98 10.76 -3.19
CA LEU A 76 -12.16 10.93 -2.32
C LEU A 76 -12.92 12.19 -2.76
N ARG A 77 -14.02 11.99 -3.50
CA ARG A 77 -15.02 13.02 -3.76
C ARG A 77 -15.86 13.15 -2.50
N ILE A 78 -15.63 14.22 -1.73
CA ILE A 78 -16.58 14.64 -0.70
C ILE A 78 -17.59 15.54 -1.41
N ASP A 79 -18.85 15.10 -1.53
CA ASP A 79 -19.94 15.96 -1.98
C ASP A 79 -20.29 16.93 -0.84
N TYR A 80 -19.95 18.21 -1.02
CA TYR A 80 -19.97 19.27 0.00
C TYR A 80 -21.30 20.06 0.07
N ASP A 81 -22.42 19.52 -0.42
CA ASP A 81 -23.67 20.30 -0.55
C ASP A 81 -24.61 20.23 0.69
N ASP A 82 -24.16 19.71 1.83
CA ASP A 82 -24.95 19.72 3.07
C ASP A 82 -24.49 20.82 4.06
N PRO A 83 -25.26 21.90 4.26
CA PRO A 83 -24.96 22.97 5.22
C PRO A 83 -25.05 22.52 6.70
N HIS A 84 -25.43 21.27 6.98
CA HIS A 84 -25.38 20.65 8.31
C HIS A 84 -24.33 19.52 8.43
N GLY A 85 -23.53 19.29 7.38
CA GLY A 85 -22.52 18.24 7.34
C GLY A 85 -21.28 18.56 8.17
N ALA A 86 -21.27 18.11 9.43
CA ALA A 86 -20.01 17.98 10.19
C ALA A 86 -19.24 16.75 9.67
N VAL A 87 -18.74 16.81 8.43
CA VAL A 87 -17.94 15.73 7.86
C VAL A 87 -16.50 15.86 8.36
N PRO A 88 -15.96 14.85 9.08
CA PRO A 88 -14.60 14.91 9.59
C PRO A 88 -13.59 14.94 8.43
N ASP A 89 -12.51 15.70 8.60
CA ASP A 89 -11.40 15.82 7.64
C ASP A 89 -10.88 14.41 7.27
N PRO A 90 -10.74 14.05 5.98
CA PRO A 90 -10.16 12.78 5.55
C PRO A 90 -8.80 12.44 6.19
N ASN A 91 -8.00 13.44 6.54
CA ASN A 91 -6.74 13.25 7.26
C ASN A 91 -6.95 12.84 8.73
N HIS A 92 -8.18 12.68 9.20
CA HIS A 92 -8.51 12.37 10.60
C HIS A 92 -9.40 11.14 10.74
N ILE A 93 -9.93 10.60 9.62
CA ILE A 93 -10.81 9.42 9.63
C ILE A 93 -10.04 8.11 9.51
N PHE A 94 -8.78 8.13 9.07
CA PHE A 94 -8.00 6.92 8.82
C PHE A 94 -7.88 5.96 10.01
N PRO A 95 -7.80 6.40 11.30
CA PRO A 95 -7.78 5.45 12.41
C PRO A 95 -9.08 4.66 12.50
N LEU A 96 -10.22 5.33 12.31
CA LEU A 96 -11.55 4.71 12.32
C LEU A 96 -11.72 3.74 11.14
N VAL A 97 -11.23 4.10 9.96
CA VAL A 97 -11.26 3.22 8.78
C VAL A 97 -10.41 1.96 9.04
N PHE A 98 -9.23 2.12 9.63
CA PHE A 98 -8.37 1.00 10.03
C PHE A 98 -9.05 0.09 11.05
N GLU A 99 -9.62 0.63 12.13
CA GLU A 99 -10.32 -0.16 13.14
C GLU A 99 -11.53 -0.91 12.57
N SER A 100 -12.31 -0.25 11.72
CA SER A 100 -13.43 -0.86 11.01
C SER A 100 -12.96 -2.00 10.11
N LEU A 101 -11.88 -1.79 9.35
CA LEU A 101 -11.31 -2.83 8.49
C LEU A 101 -10.78 -4.02 9.31
N ALA A 102 -10.01 -3.76 10.36
CA ALA A 102 -9.50 -4.79 11.25
C ALA A 102 -10.64 -5.63 11.88
N SER A 103 -11.71 -4.98 12.31
CA SER A 103 -12.89 -5.67 12.85
C SER A 103 -13.59 -6.52 11.79
N ARG A 104 -13.77 -6.01 10.56
CA ARG A 104 -14.37 -6.78 9.46
C ARG A 104 -13.54 -8.01 9.09
N LEU A 105 -12.22 -7.86 8.98
CA LEU A 105 -11.30 -8.96 8.69
C LEU A 105 -11.33 -10.04 9.79
N ALA A 106 -11.59 -9.64 11.04
CA ALA A 106 -11.75 -10.53 12.19
C ALA A 106 -13.19 -11.06 12.40
N GLY A 107 -14.12 -10.80 11.47
CA GLY A 107 -15.52 -11.23 11.59
C GLY A 107 -16.29 -10.56 12.72
N GLY A 108 -16.04 -9.27 12.96
CA GLY A 108 -16.65 -8.49 14.03
C GLY A 108 -16.03 -8.71 15.41
N ARG A 109 -15.01 -9.58 15.54
CA ARG A 109 -14.26 -9.74 16.79
C ARG A 109 -13.27 -8.59 16.98
N HIS A 110 -12.87 -8.37 18.22
CA HIS A 110 -11.78 -7.44 18.52
C HIS A 110 -10.46 -8.00 17.98
N ALA A 111 -9.82 -7.25 17.08
CA ALA A 111 -8.48 -7.53 16.59
C ALA A 111 -7.49 -6.66 17.40
N PRO A 112 -6.56 -7.25 18.18
CA PRO A 112 -5.54 -6.47 18.88
C PRO A 112 -4.78 -5.61 17.89
N SER A 113 -4.79 -4.30 18.12
CA SER A 113 -4.19 -3.31 17.23
C SER A 113 -3.37 -2.31 18.01
N ASN A 114 -2.32 -1.78 17.38
CA ASN A 114 -1.49 -0.72 17.93
C ASN A 114 -1.08 0.24 16.81
N ALA A 115 -1.14 1.54 17.11
CA ALA A 115 -0.48 2.55 16.29
C ALA A 115 1.01 2.57 16.60
N TYR A 116 1.82 2.78 15.57
CA TYR A 116 3.24 3.05 15.73
C TYR A 116 3.46 4.46 16.28
N PRO A 117 4.49 4.67 17.12
CA PRO A 117 4.98 6.02 17.42
C PRO A 117 5.28 6.79 16.12
N PRO A 118 5.01 8.12 16.05
CA PRO A 118 5.15 8.88 14.80
C PRO A 118 6.55 8.82 14.17
N ASP A 119 7.60 8.83 15.00
CA ASP A 119 8.99 8.67 14.58
C ASP A 119 9.22 7.29 13.93
N MET A 120 8.65 6.24 14.50
CA MET A 120 8.73 4.89 13.95
C MET A 120 7.91 4.75 12.64
N ALA A 121 6.74 5.37 12.56
CA ALA A 121 5.94 5.40 11.33
C ALA A 121 6.70 6.10 10.18
N SER A 122 7.38 7.20 10.50
CA SER A 122 8.24 7.93 9.58
C SER A 122 9.44 7.08 9.15
N GLU A 123 10.16 6.47 10.09
CA GLU A 123 11.36 5.67 9.80
C GLU A 123 11.05 4.42 8.98
N LEU A 124 9.97 3.71 9.29
CA LEU A 124 9.64 2.44 8.64
C LEU A 124 8.95 2.63 7.28
N PHE A 125 8.08 3.64 7.15
CA PHE A 125 7.17 3.76 6.01
C PHE A 125 7.21 5.12 5.31
N ASN A 126 8.01 6.08 5.77
CA ASN A 126 7.91 7.49 5.41
C ASN A 126 6.48 8.03 5.58
N ALA A 127 5.75 7.53 6.58
CA ALA A 127 4.35 7.86 6.82
C ALA A 127 4.21 8.85 7.98
N ASP A 128 3.12 9.61 7.99
CA ASP A 128 2.73 10.46 9.14
C ASP A 128 2.07 9.63 10.24
N TRP A 129 1.46 8.52 9.85
CA TRP A 129 0.87 7.56 10.78
C TRP A 129 0.93 6.14 10.21
N ALA A 130 1.08 5.18 11.10
CA ALA A 130 0.95 3.77 10.76
C ALA A 130 0.32 3.01 11.94
N ALA A 131 -0.38 1.92 11.65
CA ALA A 131 -0.85 0.97 12.65
C ALA A 131 -0.84 -0.45 12.12
N ALA A 132 -0.85 -1.40 13.05
CA ALA A 132 -0.92 -2.81 12.75
C ALA A 132 -1.97 -3.51 13.62
N ALA A 133 -2.67 -4.49 13.06
CA ALA A 133 -3.63 -5.33 13.77
C ALA A 133 -3.43 -6.80 13.38
N VAL A 134 -3.46 -7.70 14.37
CA VAL A 134 -3.43 -9.15 14.15
C VAL A 134 -4.86 -9.69 14.26
N PHE A 135 -5.23 -10.59 13.37
CA PHE A 135 -6.55 -11.21 13.37
C PHE A 135 -6.49 -12.68 12.93
N ASP A 136 -7.47 -13.46 13.38
CA ASP A 136 -7.78 -14.77 12.79
C ASP A 136 -8.72 -14.55 11.60
N THR A 137 -8.41 -15.19 10.48
CA THR A 137 -9.19 -15.05 9.24
C THR A 137 -10.60 -15.61 9.41
N ILE A 138 -11.49 -15.16 8.53
CA ILE A 138 -12.85 -15.66 8.38
C ILE A 138 -13.04 -16.13 6.94
N ALA A 139 -13.97 -17.07 6.72
CA ALA A 139 -14.19 -17.68 5.42
C ALA A 139 -14.60 -16.67 4.33
N GLU A 140 -15.27 -15.58 4.72
CA GLU A 140 -15.67 -14.48 3.85
C GLU A 140 -14.48 -13.66 3.34
N PHE A 141 -13.32 -13.78 3.97
CA PHE A 141 -12.08 -13.13 3.58
C PHE A 141 -11.06 -14.10 2.98
N ASP A 142 -10.76 -15.19 3.68
CA ASP A 142 -9.76 -16.15 3.26
C ASP A 142 -10.00 -17.55 3.86
N THR A 143 -9.74 -18.58 3.07
CA THR A 143 -9.84 -19.99 3.50
C THR A 143 -8.52 -20.75 3.40
N GLU A 144 -7.47 -20.15 2.82
CA GLU A 144 -6.16 -20.78 2.66
C GLU A 144 -5.27 -20.54 3.89
N TYR A 145 -5.36 -19.35 4.48
CA TYR A 145 -4.57 -18.92 5.63
C TYR A 145 -5.44 -18.73 6.87
N ARG A 146 -4.89 -19.06 8.05
CA ARG A 146 -5.60 -18.97 9.34
C ARG A 146 -5.50 -17.61 10.02
N GLN A 147 -4.44 -16.87 9.75
CA GLN A 147 -4.13 -15.62 10.45
C GLN A 147 -3.74 -14.53 9.45
N GLY A 148 -3.88 -13.29 9.91
CA GLY A 148 -3.47 -12.12 9.16
C GLY A 148 -2.90 -11.02 10.04
N LEU A 149 -2.01 -10.25 9.44
CA LEU A 149 -1.52 -8.97 9.94
C LEU A 149 -1.98 -7.89 8.96
N LEU A 150 -2.88 -7.02 9.40
CA LEU A 150 -3.23 -5.79 8.69
C LEU A 150 -2.25 -4.70 9.09
N VAL A 151 -1.59 -4.09 8.12
CA VAL A 151 -0.78 -2.88 8.28
C VAL A 151 -1.46 -1.76 7.51
N ALA A 152 -1.69 -0.63 8.16
CA ALA A 152 -2.16 0.59 7.53
C ALA A 152 -1.09 1.67 7.65
N ILE A 153 -0.85 2.40 6.56
CA ILE A 153 0.02 3.57 6.52
C ILE A 153 -0.75 4.75 5.94
N HIS A 154 -0.56 5.93 6.53
CA HIS A 154 -1.21 7.16 6.13
C HIS A 154 -0.17 8.27 5.97
N ARG A 155 -0.30 9.04 4.90
CA ARG A 155 0.41 10.31 4.73
C ARG A 155 -0.61 11.41 4.45
N ASN A 156 -0.53 12.48 5.25
CA ASN A 156 -1.44 13.60 5.20
C ASN A 156 -1.53 14.16 3.79
N ARG A 157 -2.76 14.37 3.31
CA ARG A 157 -3.09 14.94 2.00
C ARG A 157 -2.63 14.10 0.80
N VAL A 158 -2.10 12.90 1.03
CA VAL A 158 -1.59 12.01 -0.01
C VAL A 158 -2.49 10.78 -0.17
N ALA A 159 -2.40 9.81 0.74
CA ALA A 159 -3.13 8.53 0.61
C ALA A 159 -3.21 7.76 1.93
N ASP A 160 -4.16 6.83 1.97
CA ASP A 160 -4.11 5.65 2.83
C ASP A 160 -3.64 4.44 2.00
N ALA A 161 -2.84 3.58 2.60
CA ALA A 161 -2.50 2.29 2.01
C ALA A 161 -2.55 1.17 3.05
N TYR A 162 -2.97 -0.01 2.60
CA TYR A 162 -3.18 -1.17 3.44
C TYR A 162 -2.44 -2.37 2.86
N ALA A 163 -1.69 -3.07 3.72
CA ALA A 163 -1.10 -4.36 3.42
C ALA A 163 -1.72 -5.41 4.35
N VAL A 164 -2.31 -6.45 3.78
CA VAL A 164 -2.78 -7.62 4.54
C VAL A 164 -1.83 -8.77 4.28
N LEU A 165 -1.10 -9.16 5.31
CA LEU A 165 -0.13 -10.25 5.29
C LEU A 165 -0.79 -11.48 5.88
N LEU A 166 -1.03 -12.51 5.06
CA LEU A 166 -1.75 -13.75 5.40
C LEU A 166 -0.77 -14.91 5.61
N PHE A 167 -0.95 -15.65 6.70
CA PHE A 167 -0.06 -16.74 7.10
C PHE A 167 -0.76 -17.72 8.06
N ASP A 168 -0.15 -18.88 8.31
CA ASP A 168 -0.67 -19.89 9.24
C ASP A 168 0.01 -19.92 10.61
N ASP A 169 1.31 -19.63 10.66
CA ASP A 169 2.12 -19.67 11.88
C ASP A 169 3.02 -18.43 11.98
N TYR A 170 2.65 -17.53 12.90
CA TYR A 170 3.37 -16.29 13.15
C TYR A 170 4.87 -16.50 13.48
N HIS A 171 5.20 -17.52 14.27
CA HIS A 171 6.59 -17.75 14.69
C HIS A 171 7.44 -18.24 13.51
N ALA A 172 6.88 -19.10 12.67
CA ALA A 172 7.57 -19.59 11.47
C ALA A 172 7.75 -18.47 10.44
N VAL A 173 6.73 -17.61 10.25
CA VAL A 173 6.73 -16.58 9.20
C VAL A 173 7.37 -15.26 9.63
N LYS A 174 7.69 -15.06 10.91
CA LYS A 174 8.23 -13.78 11.43
C LYS A 174 9.37 -13.19 10.60
N PRO A 175 10.42 -13.93 10.20
CA PRO A 175 11.50 -13.35 9.40
C PRO A 175 11.03 -12.89 8.00
N ALA A 176 10.00 -13.54 7.45
CA ALA A 176 9.40 -13.14 6.19
C ALA A 176 8.48 -11.92 6.37
N LEU A 177 7.71 -11.86 7.46
CA LEU A 177 6.92 -10.69 7.86
C LEU A 177 7.81 -9.45 8.00
N ASP A 178 8.92 -9.55 8.74
CA ASP A 178 9.85 -8.42 8.95
C ASP A 178 10.37 -7.83 7.61
N ARG A 179 10.56 -8.68 6.58
CA ARG A 179 10.92 -8.22 5.22
C ARG A 179 9.72 -7.65 4.47
N ALA A 180 8.56 -8.30 4.58
CA ALA A 180 7.32 -7.90 3.93
C ALA A 180 6.76 -6.57 4.45
N MET A 181 7.10 -6.16 5.68
CA MET A 181 6.73 -4.84 6.20
C MET A 181 7.25 -3.69 5.32
N LYS A 182 8.35 -3.88 4.58
CA LYS A 182 8.91 -2.86 3.68
C LYS A 182 8.40 -2.94 2.24
N THR A 183 7.46 -3.85 1.97
CA THR A 183 6.94 -4.08 0.63
C THR A 183 6.19 -2.88 0.07
N LEU A 184 5.53 -2.11 0.92
CA LEU A 184 4.82 -0.90 0.52
C LEU A 184 5.15 0.22 1.49
N VAL A 185 5.83 1.24 0.99
CA VAL A 185 6.21 2.43 1.75
C VAL A 185 5.90 3.67 0.93
N PHE A 186 5.74 4.83 1.56
CA PHE A 186 5.74 6.06 0.80
C PHE A 186 7.16 6.37 0.31
N ARG A 187 7.25 6.98 -0.87
CA ARG A 187 8.50 7.55 -1.39
C ARG A 187 8.97 8.61 -0.40
N PRO A 188 10.29 8.76 -0.16
CA PRO A 188 10.81 9.85 0.66
C PRO A 188 10.21 11.18 0.19
N ALA A 189 9.79 12.04 1.12
CA ALA A 189 9.45 13.40 0.75
C ALA A 189 10.69 14.04 0.12
N ASP A 190 10.53 14.78 -0.98
CA ASP A 190 11.60 15.61 -1.49
C ASP A 190 12.07 16.50 -0.34
N GLN A 191 13.32 16.32 0.11
CA GLN A 191 13.92 17.27 1.04
C GLN A 191 13.83 18.63 0.35
N PRO A 192 13.24 19.67 0.98
CA PRO A 192 13.35 21.00 0.41
C PRO A 192 14.84 21.28 0.23
N GLY A 193 15.25 21.50 -1.01
CA GLY A 193 16.61 21.88 -1.32
C GLY A 193 16.99 23.05 -0.42
N ASN A 194 18.13 22.93 0.26
CA ASN A 194 18.80 24.09 0.85
C ASN A 194 19.16 25.03 -0.31
N ASP A 195 18.25 25.95 -0.62
CA ASP A 195 18.56 27.19 -1.33
C ASP A 195 19.09 28.24 -0.35
#